data_AF-R7VG95-F1
#
_entry.id   AF-R7VG95-F1
#
_cell.length_a   1.000
_cell.length_b   1.000
_cell.length_c   1.000
_cell.angle_alpha   90.00
_cell.angle_beta   90.00
_cell.angle_gamma   90.00
#
_symmetry.space_group_name_H-M   'P 1'
#
loop_
_entity.id
_entity.type
_entity.pdbx_description
1 polymer ?
#
loop_
_entity_poly.entity_id
_entity_poly.type
_entity_poly.pdbx_seq_one_letter_code
_entity_poly.pdbx_strand_id
1 'polypeptide(L)'
;FHFLNAKCERSFNMKRNPREVPWTVLYRRKHKKGQQEEVAKKRTRRTHKFQRAIAGASLTDIMAKRNQKPEVRKAQREQAIR
;
A
#
# COMPACT_ATOMS: atom_id res chain seq x y z
N PHE A 1 30.09 8.49 19.46
CA PHE A 1 29.60 9.46 18.46
C PHE A 1 30.67 9.64 17.40
N HIS A 2 30.30 9.78 16.13
CA HIS A 2 31.23 10.13 15.06
C HIS A 2 30.99 11.59 14.66
N PHE A 3 32.04 12.41 14.66
CA PHE A 3 31.98 13.82 14.29
C PHE A 3 32.78 14.04 13.01
N LEU A 4 32.23 14.81 12.07
CA LEU A 4 32.92 15.19 10.84
C LEU A 4 34.12 16.10 11.09
N ASN A 5 34.04 16.97 12.10
CA ASN A 5 35.06 17.95 12.46
C ASN A 5 34.90 18.42 13.91
N ALA A 6 35.89 19.19 14.39
CA ALA A 6 35.92 19.75 15.75
C ALA A 6 34.73 20.67 16.07
N LYS A 7 34.14 21.34 15.07
CA LYS A 7 32.96 22.22 15.27
C LYS A 7 31.73 21.40 15.70
N CYS A 8 31.53 20.24 15.07
CA CYS A 8 30.45 19.32 15.41
C CYS A 8 30.66 18.73 16.82
N GLU A 9 31.88 18.29 17.13
CA GLU A 9 32.25 17.74 18.43
C GLU A 9 32.07 18.76 19.57
N ARG A 10 32.60 19.98 19.42
CA ARG A 10 32.45 21.05 20.42
C ARG A 10 30.99 21.39 20.68
N SER A 11 30.17 21.43 19.63
CA SER A 11 28.74 21.73 19.76
C SER A 11 27.99 20.62 20.50
N PHE A 12 28.40 19.36 20.30
CA PHE A 12 27.88 18.21 21.02
C PHE A 12 28.26 18.23 22.51
N ASN A 13 29.53 18.52 22.81
CA ASN A 13 30.02 18.63 24.20
C ASN A 13 29.33 19.80 24.95
N MET A 14 29.00 20.88 24.24
CA MET A 14 28.17 21.98 24.75
C MET A 14 26.66 21.64 24.85
N LYS A 15 26.26 20.40 24.55
CA LYS A 15 24.87 19.91 24.60
C LYS A 15 23.88 20.75 23.76
N ARG A 16 24.35 21.37 22.67
CA ARG A 16 23.49 22.16 21.78
C ARG A 16 22.58 21.24 20.99
N ASN A 17 21.30 21.59 20.88
CA ASN A 17 20.34 20.81 20.10
C ASN A 17 20.58 21.01 18.59
N PRO A 18 20.95 19.97 17.82
CA PRO A 18 21.17 20.11 16.39
C PRO A 18 19.91 20.55 15.63
N ARG A 19 18.69 20.37 16.19
CA ARG A 19 17.42 20.85 15.58
C ARG A 19 17.23 22.37 15.64
N GLU A 20 18.07 23.08 16.39
CA GLU A 20 18.06 24.54 16.52
C GLU A 20 19.24 25.20 15.81
N VAL A 21 20.26 24.42 15.42
CA VAL A 21 21.44 24.92 14.72
C VAL A 21 21.17 25.03 13.20
N PRO A 22 21.13 26.24 12.60
CA PRO A 22 20.53 26.45 11.26
C PRO A 22 21.14 25.68 10.09
N TRP A 23 22.43 25.35 10.18
CA TRP A 23 23.18 24.70 9.10
C TRP A 23 23.11 23.17 9.13
N THR A 24 22.51 22.56 10.16
CA THR A 24 22.46 21.10 10.26
C THR A 24 21.36 20.49 9.38
N VAL A 25 21.55 19.23 8.98
CA VAL A 25 20.53 18.47 8.24
C VAL A 25 19.24 18.33 9.07
N LEU A 26 19.34 18.14 10.38
CA LEU A 26 18.18 18.00 11.27
C LEU A 26 17.36 19.29 11.35
N TYR A 27 18.01 20.45 11.46
CA TYR A 27 17.34 21.74 11.40
C TYR A 27 16.65 21.93 10.04
N ARG A 28 17.33 21.65 8.93
CA ARG A 28 16.76 21.78 7.59
C ARG A 28 15.54 20.88 7.39
N ARG A 29 15.56 19.64 7.90
CA ARG A 29 14.39 18.73 7.91
C ARG A 29 13.24 19.26 8.75
N LYS A 30 13.50 19.75 9.97
CA LYS A 30 12.47 20.33 10.86
C LYS A 30 11.79 21.55 10.21
N HIS A 31 12.56 22.39 9.54
CA HIS A 31 12.08 23.65 8.93
C HIS A 31 11.75 23.52 7.44
N LYS A 32 11.68 22.29 6.90
CA LYS A 32 11.36 22.01 5.49
C LYS A 32 12.24 22.81 4.50
N LYS A 33 13.52 23.00 4.82
CA LYS A 33 14.49 23.67 3.96
C LYS A 33 15.15 22.69 3.00
N GLY A 34 15.16 23.02 1.72
CA GLY A 34 15.75 22.22 0.64
C GLY A 34 14.70 21.46 -0.17
N GLN A 35 15.12 20.95 -1.32
CA GLN A 35 14.29 20.07 -2.14
C GLN A 35 14.13 18.73 -1.40
N GLN A 36 12.90 18.36 -1.12
CA GLN A 36 12.58 17.00 -0.74
C GLN A 36 12.59 16.21 -2.05
N GLU A 37 13.38 15.14 -2.16
CA GLU A 37 13.06 14.12 -3.15
C GLU A 37 11.66 13.63 -2.77
N GLU A 38 10.65 14.16 -3.44
CA GLU A 38 9.28 13.70 -3.30
C GLU A 38 9.24 12.28 -3.83
N VAL A 39 9.56 11.32 -2.96
CA VAL A 39 9.09 9.95 -3.11
C VAL A 39 7.61 10.00 -2.80
N ALA A 40 6.84 10.59 -3.72
CA ALA A 40 5.40 10.46 -3.72
C ALA A 40 5.14 8.95 -3.71
N LYS A 41 4.61 8.45 -2.59
CA LYS A 41 4.22 7.05 -2.49
C LYS A 41 3.12 6.82 -3.51
N LYS A 42 3.49 6.32 -4.69
CA LYS A 42 2.54 5.87 -5.71
C LYS A 42 1.74 4.72 -5.11
N ARG A 43 0.56 5.03 -4.59
CA ARG A 43 -0.44 4.03 -4.20
C ARG A 43 -1.09 3.50 -5.47
N THR A 44 -0.44 2.56 -6.13
CA THR A 44 -1.02 1.91 -7.31
C THR A 44 -0.85 0.41 -7.26
N ARG A 45 -1.58 -0.24 -6.36
CA ARG A 45 -2.05 -1.63 -6.55
C ARG A 45 -3.44 -1.79 -5.92
N ARG A 46 -4.46 -2.02 -6.75
CA ARG A 46 -5.79 -2.49 -6.32
C ARG A 46 -5.79 -4.01 -6.39
N THR A 47 -6.12 -4.68 -5.30
CA THR A 47 -6.16 -6.16 -5.24
C THR A 47 -7.54 -6.65 -5.69
N HIS A 48 -7.60 -7.58 -6.64
CA HIS A 48 -8.85 -8.26 -6.99
C HIS A 48 -8.99 -9.53 -6.14
N LYS A 49 -10.19 -9.80 -5.60
CA LYS A 49 -10.47 -11.01 -4.81
C LYS A 49 -11.34 -11.96 -5.64
N PHE A 50 -10.97 -13.22 -5.69
CA PHE A 50 -11.72 -14.28 -6.38
C PHE A 50 -12.56 -15.11 -5.40
N GLN A 51 -13.63 -15.71 -5.94
CA GLN A 51 -14.62 -16.44 -5.15
C GLN A 51 -14.05 -17.70 -4.48
N ARG A 52 -14.43 -17.89 -3.21
CA ARG A 52 -14.10 -19.05 -2.38
C ARG A 52 -15.23 -20.07 -2.44
N ALA A 53 -14.92 -21.35 -2.18
CA ALA A 53 -15.91 -22.39 -1.96
C ALA A 53 -16.84 -22.02 -0.78
N ILE A 54 -18.08 -22.49 -0.82
CA ILE A 54 -19.10 -22.22 0.21
C ILE A 54 -19.49 -23.55 0.84
N ALA A 55 -19.76 -23.59 2.15
CA ALA A 55 -20.24 -24.81 2.79
C ALA A 55 -21.52 -25.30 2.08
N GLY A 56 -21.53 -26.57 1.64
CA GLY A 56 -22.65 -27.18 0.90
C GLY A 56 -22.57 -27.09 -0.63
N ALA A 57 -21.58 -26.38 -1.20
CA ALA A 57 -21.30 -26.42 -2.63
C ALA A 57 -19.81 -26.25 -2.88
N SER A 58 -19.18 -27.25 -3.50
CA SER A 58 -17.78 -27.16 -3.85
C SER A 58 -17.55 -26.01 -4.86
N LEU A 59 -16.35 -25.45 -4.89
CA LEU A 59 -15.99 -24.39 -5.85
C LEU A 59 -16.25 -24.84 -7.30
N THR A 60 -16.11 -26.14 -7.57
CA THR A 60 -16.33 -26.76 -8.87
C THR A 60 -17.81 -26.77 -9.26
N ASP A 61 -18.72 -27.04 -8.34
CA ASP A 61 -20.17 -27.00 -8.61
C ASP A 61 -20.63 -25.58 -8.94
N ILE A 62 -20.06 -24.60 -8.23
CA ILE A 62 -20.34 -23.18 -8.42
C ILE A 62 -19.87 -22.71 -9.81
N MET A 63 -18.67 -23.13 -10.24
CA MET A 63 -18.15 -22.80 -11.56
C MET A 63 -18.92 -23.51 -12.69
N ALA A 64 -19.27 -24.78 -12.49
CA ALA A 64 -20.03 -25.57 -13.47
C ALA A 64 -21.39 -24.93 -13.76
N LYS A 65 -22.13 -24.52 -12.73
CA LYS A 65 -23.40 -23.79 -12.89
C LYS A 65 -23.21 -22.41 -13.53
N ARG A 66 -22.19 -21.66 -13.09
CA ARG A 66 -21.90 -20.31 -13.61
C ARG A 66 -21.56 -20.32 -15.10
N ASN A 67 -20.90 -21.36 -15.59
CA ASN A 67 -20.40 -21.41 -16.97
C ASN A 67 -21.35 -22.14 -17.94
N GLN A 68 -22.57 -22.50 -17.51
CA GLN A 68 -23.56 -23.08 -18.41
C GLN A 68 -23.91 -22.12 -19.55
N LYS A 69 -23.99 -22.63 -20.78
CA LYS A 69 -24.31 -21.81 -21.94
C LYS A 69 -25.70 -21.16 -21.80
N PRO A 70 -25.90 -19.92 -22.27
CA PRO A 70 -27.19 -19.22 -22.14
C PRO A 70 -28.37 -20.00 -22.71
N GLU A 71 -28.16 -20.77 -23.77
CA GLU A 71 -29.18 -21.62 -24.41
C GLU A 71 -29.72 -22.69 -23.45
N VAL A 72 -28.84 -23.37 -22.71
CA VAL A 72 -29.22 -24.39 -21.72
C VAL A 72 -30.00 -23.75 -20.56
N ARG A 73 -29.58 -22.55 -20.14
CA ARG A 73 -30.30 -21.80 -19.09
C ARG A 73 -31.68 -21.36 -19.56
N LYS A 74 -31.81 -20.98 -20.83
CA LYS A 74 -33.08 -20.55 -21.44
C LYS A 74 -34.03 -21.74 -21.57
N ALA A 75 -33.55 -22.89 -22.05
CA ALA A 75 -34.35 -24.11 -22.16
C ALA A 75 -34.86 -24.60 -20.79
N GLN A 76 -33.99 -24.64 -19.77
CA GLN A 76 -34.42 -25.01 -18.41
C GLN A 76 -35.46 -24.03 -17.85
N ARG A 77 -35.34 -22.74 -18.18
CA ARG A 77 -36.31 -21.72 -17.75
C ARG A 77 -37.66 -21.91 -18.42
N GLU A 78 -37.69 -22.10 -19.73
CA GLU A 78 -38.93 -22.30 -20.48
C GLU A 78 -39.64 -23.59 -20.05
N GLN A 79 -38.89 -24.64 -19.80
CA GLN A 79 -39.42 -25.89 -19.26
C GLN A 79 -40.03 -25.73 -17.86
N ALA A 80 -39.45 -24.87 -17.00
CA ALA A 80 -39.97 -24.63 -15.65
C ALA A 80 -41.17 -23.67 -15.62
N ILE A 81 -41.42 -22.91 -16.69
CA ILE A 81 -42.57 -21.98 -16.81
C ILE A 81 -43.81 -22.70 -17.34
N ARG A 82 -43.60 -23.77 -18.11
CA ARG A 82 -44.66 -24.66 -18.57
C ARG A 82 -45.20 -25.50 -17.41
#